data_AF-A0A7S4QZK5-F1
#
_entry.id   AF-A0A7S4QZK5-F1
#
_cell.length_a   1.000
_cell.length_b   1.000
_cell.length_c   1.000
_cell.angle_alpha   90.00
_cell.angle_beta   90.00
_cell.angle_gamma   90.00
#
_symmetry.space_group_name_H-M   'P 1'
#
loop_
_entity.id
_entity.type
_entity.pdbx_description
1 polymer ?
#
loop_
_entity_poly.entity_id
_entity_poly.type
_entity_poly.pdbx_seq_one_letter_code
_entity_poly.pdbx_strand_id
1 'polypeptide(L)'
;MTSRTSLERQLSVLAHGSRTRSDENFRAPLVLAHALRNEILSQRSGDRIKTRRADTKTPMHPNEERVLYRYVTEFITAFHGLKKLVTTPFPFPLVQMGRTFLFVYTYTLPFALAHSMHHPLGAMLMIFFITYGYLGLEYVAMELDDPFGDDPNDFDDLGLARVRSFLVC
;
A
#
# COMPACT_ATOMS: atom_id res chain seq x y z
N MET A 1 -24.56 16.06 16.75
CA MET A 1 -25.19 15.76 15.44
C MET A 1 -24.82 16.74 14.33
N THR A 2 -24.48 18.00 14.63
CA THR A 2 -24.12 19.06 13.64
C THR A 2 -22.74 18.95 13.00
N SER A 3 -21.78 18.25 13.61
CA SER A 3 -20.40 18.12 13.08
C SER A 3 -20.31 17.19 11.85
N ARG A 4 -21.01 16.04 11.88
CA ARG A 4 -21.05 15.09 10.74
C ARG A 4 -21.54 15.74 9.45
N THR A 5 -22.58 16.56 9.52
CA THR A 5 -23.17 17.23 8.36
C THR A 5 -22.32 18.35 7.77
N SER A 6 -21.36 18.90 8.53
CA SER A 6 -20.43 19.93 8.05
C SER A 6 -19.27 19.31 7.28
N LEU A 7 -18.70 18.23 7.84
CA LEU A 7 -17.55 17.52 7.28
C LEU A 7 -17.92 16.79 5.97
N GLU A 8 -19.08 16.12 5.93
CA GLU A 8 -19.65 15.53 4.71
C GLU A 8 -19.81 16.56 3.59
N ARG A 9 -20.31 17.76 3.93
CA ARG A 9 -20.55 18.86 2.99
C ARG A 9 -19.24 19.46 2.47
N GLN A 10 -18.20 19.57 3.30
CA GLN A 10 -16.88 20.00 2.86
C GLN A 10 -16.20 18.93 1.97
N LEU A 11 -16.39 17.65 2.28
CA LEU A 11 -15.84 16.53 1.51
C LEU A 11 -16.56 16.30 0.17
N SER A 12 -17.83 16.68 0.07
CA SER A 12 -18.63 16.59 -1.17
C SER A 12 -18.27 17.68 -2.17
N VAL A 13 -17.92 18.89 -1.71
CA VAL A 13 -17.43 19.98 -2.56
C VAL A 13 -16.06 19.64 -3.18
N LEU A 14 -15.28 18.77 -2.53
CA LEU A 14 -14.02 18.22 -3.03
C LEU A 14 -14.19 16.90 -3.80
N ALA A 15 -15.41 16.51 -4.19
CA ALA A 15 -15.66 15.31 -4.97
C ALA A 15 -15.62 15.61 -6.48
N HIS A 16 -14.67 15.00 -7.20
CA HIS A 16 -14.50 15.18 -8.64
C HIS A 16 -15.08 13.98 -9.41
N GLY A 17 -16.35 13.64 -9.18
CA GLY A 17 -17.06 12.55 -9.87
C GLY A 17 -17.53 11.40 -8.97
N SER A 18 -18.22 10.42 -9.56
CA SER A 18 -18.64 9.18 -8.89
C SER A 18 -17.41 8.37 -8.48
N ARG A 19 -17.29 8.06 -7.20
CA ARG A 19 -16.14 7.37 -6.63
C ARG A 19 -16.28 5.87 -6.76
N THR A 20 -15.16 5.18 -6.98
CA THR A 20 -15.15 3.73 -6.86
C THR A 20 -15.14 3.31 -5.39
N ARG A 21 -15.63 2.10 -5.09
CA ARG A 21 -15.60 1.55 -3.72
C ARG A 21 -14.17 1.50 -3.15
N SER A 22 -13.17 1.27 -4.00
CA SER A 22 -11.76 1.28 -3.61
C SER A 22 -11.31 2.68 -3.15
N ASP A 23 -11.68 3.73 -3.89
CA ASP A 23 -11.39 5.12 -3.50
C ASP A 23 -12.02 5.51 -2.16
N GLU A 24 -13.21 4.99 -1.87
CA GLU A 24 -13.88 5.19 -0.58
C GLU A 24 -13.15 4.47 0.55
N ASN A 25 -12.73 3.23 0.33
CA ASN A 25 -11.95 2.44 1.29
C ASN A 25 -10.62 3.14 1.63
N PHE A 26 -9.89 3.67 0.65
CA PHE A 26 -8.65 4.42 0.89
C PHE A 26 -8.86 5.76 1.59
N ARG A 27 -10.07 6.33 1.54
CA ARG A 27 -10.42 7.59 2.23
C ARG A 27 -10.82 7.38 3.68
N ALA A 28 -11.50 6.28 4.02
CA ALA A 28 -12.06 6.09 5.35
C ALA A 28 -11.01 6.23 6.49
N PRO A 29 -9.81 5.65 6.41
CA PRO A 29 -8.76 5.84 7.41
C PRO A 29 -8.28 7.30 7.53
N LEU A 30 -8.17 8.02 6.41
CA LEU A 30 -7.76 9.42 6.38
C LEU A 30 -8.80 10.33 7.03
N VAL A 31 -10.08 10.10 6.73
CA VAL A 31 -11.19 10.86 7.32
C VAL A 31 -11.27 10.59 8.83
N LEU A 32 -11.12 9.33 9.25
CA LEU A 32 -11.06 8.97 10.66
C LEU A 32 -9.90 9.67 11.38
N ALA A 33 -8.70 9.62 10.83
CA ALA A 33 -7.53 10.24 11.44
C ALA A 33 -7.64 11.78 11.50
N HIS A 34 -8.21 12.40 10.48
CA HIS A 34 -8.53 13.83 10.49
C HIS A 34 -9.58 14.19 11.55
N ALA A 35 -10.65 13.40 11.67
CA ALA A 35 -11.66 13.58 12.70
C ALA A 35 -11.07 13.44 14.11
N LEU A 36 -10.20 12.45 14.33
CA LEU A 36 -9.48 12.27 15.60
C LEU A 36 -8.58 13.46 15.93
N ARG A 37 -7.80 13.98 14.96
CA ARG A 37 -6.98 15.17 15.17
C ARG A 37 -7.82 16.38 15.57
N ASN A 38 -8.94 16.61 14.90
CA ASN A 38 -9.81 17.73 15.20
C ASN A 38 -10.42 17.60 16.60
N GLU A 39 -10.77 16.39 17.03
CA GLU A 39 -11.29 16.14 18.37
C GLU A 39 -10.23 16.32 19.48
N ILE A 40 -8.98 15.97 19.21
CA ILE A 40 -7.85 16.22 20.15
C ILE A 40 -7.58 17.72 20.25
N LEU A 41 -7.60 18.44 19.13
CA LEU A 41 -7.37 19.89 19.11
C LEU A 41 -8.53 20.69 19.71
N SER A 42 -9.77 20.21 19.57
CA SER A 42 -10.94 20.86 20.18
C SER A 42 -10.93 20.76 21.70
N GLN A 43 -10.31 19.73 22.30
CA GLN A 43 -10.14 19.67 23.76
C GLN A 43 -9.26 20.81 24.27
N ARG A 44 -8.16 21.11 23.55
CA ARG A 44 -7.30 22.26 23.85
C ARG A 44 -8.01 23.61 23.72
N SER A 45 -8.95 23.75 22.78
CA SER A 45 -9.71 24.99 22.58
C SER A 45 -10.94 25.09 23.50
N GLY A 46 -11.46 23.96 23.98
CA GLY A 46 -12.67 23.84 24.82
C GLY A 46 -12.48 24.28 26.26
N ASP A 47 -11.23 24.37 26.74
CA ASP A 47 -10.89 24.87 28.08
C ASP A 47 -11.22 26.36 28.27
N ARG A 48 -11.59 27.09 27.19
CA ARG A 48 -11.99 28.50 27.26
C ARG A 48 -13.49 28.78 27.30
N ILE A 49 -14.38 27.88 26.84
CA ILE A 49 -15.81 28.22 26.69
C ILE A 49 -16.72 26.99 26.94
N LYS A 50 -17.27 26.90 28.17
CA LYS A 50 -18.45 26.11 28.65
C LYS A 50 -18.18 24.67 29.11
N THR A 51 -18.15 24.39 30.42
CA THR A 51 -19.30 24.19 31.33
C THR A 51 -20.53 23.47 30.72
N ARG A 52 -20.93 22.37 31.39
CA ARG A 52 -22.31 21.81 31.43
C ARG A 52 -22.71 20.70 30.44
N ARG A 53 -21.92 19.63 30.30
CA ARG A 53 -22.46 18.27 30.15
C ARG A 53 -21.61 17.29 30.97
N ALA A 54 -22.13 16.94 32.15
CA ALA A 54 -21.54 15.99 33.07
C ALA A 54 -21.70 14.57 32.51
N ASP A 55 -20.71 14.12 31.77
CA ASP A 55 -20.35 12.71 31.59
C ASP A 55 -18.82 12.66 31.56
N THR A 56 -18.26 12.48 32.76
CA THR A 56 -16.96 11.89 33.10
C THR A 56 -15.92 11.78 31.97
N LYS A 57 -15.36 12.91 31.53
CA LYS A 57 -14.03 12.92 30.95
C LYS A 57 -13.20 13.94 31.71
N THR A 58 -12.41 13.47 32.67
CA THR A 58 -11.29 14.24 33.19
C THR A 58 -10.52 14.81 31.99
N PRO A 59 -10.18 16.11 31.97
CA PRO A 59 -9.34 16.64 30.91
C PRO A 59 -8.08 15.79 30.87
N MET A 60 -7.80 15.18 29.71
CA MET A 60 -6.61 14.35 29.55
C MET A 60 -5.40 15.19 29.90
N HIS A 61 -4.42 14.59 30.57
CA HIS A 61 -3.22 15.34 30.93
C HIS A 61 -2.54 15.82 29.63
N PRO A 62 -1.98 17.04 29.55
CA PRO A 62 -1.39 17.57 28.32
C PRO A 62 -0.34 16.66 27.68
N ASN A 63 0.31 15.80 28.47
CA ASN A 63 1.23 14.78 27.96
C ASN A 63 0.52 13.63 27.25
N GLU A 64 -0.64 13.18 27.74
CA GLU A 64 -1.44 12.11 27.13
C GLU A 64 -1.99 12.56 25.77
N GLU A 65 -2.45 13.81 25.67
CA GLU A 65 -2.90 14.40 24.41
C GLU A 65 -1.79 14.45 23.36
N ARG A 66 -0.58 14.85 23.77
CA ARG A 66 0.59 14.88 22.88
C ARG A 66 0.97 13.47 22.40
N VAL A 67 0.91 12.48 23.29
CA VAL A 67 1.17 11.08 22.95
C VAL A 67 0.14 10.56 21.95
N LEU A 68 -1.14 10.85 22.17
CA LEU A 68 -2.21 10.45 21.25
C LEU A 68 -2.06 11.13 19.89
N TYR A 69 -1.76 12.44 19.86
CA TYR A 69 -1.52 13.19 18.63
C TYR A 69 -0.31 12.64 17.86
N ARG A 70 0.72 12.18 18.57
CA ARG A 70 1.87 11.48 17.97
C ARG A 70 1.43 10.18 17.29
N TYR A 71 0.69 9.32 17.98
CA TYR A 71 0.20 8.07 17.39
C TYR A 71 -0.68 8.28 16.17
N VAL A 72 -1.58 9.27 16.19
CA VAL A 72 -2.41 9.62 15.01
C VAL A 72 -1.54 10.12 13.86
N THR A 73 -0.46 10.84 14.15
CA THR A 73 0.50 11.28 13.14
C THR A 73 1.30 10.13 12.55
N GLU A 74 1.82 9.23 13.39
CA GLU A 74 2.52 8.02 12.97
C GLU A 74 1.63 7.14 12.08
N PHE A 75 0.37 6.95 12.48
CA PHE A 75 -0.62 6.22 11.68
C PHE A 75 -0.81 6.82 10.29
N ILE A 76 -1.01 8.14 10.20
CA ILE A 76 -1.19 8.84 8.91
C ILE A 76 0.05 8.69 8.04
N THR A 77 1.24 8.85 8.61
CA THR A 77 2.50 8.72 7.87
C THR A 77 2.69 7.30 7.32
N ALA A 78 2.45 6.28 8.16
CA ALA A 78 2.52 4.88 7.73
C ALA A 78 1.49 4.56 6.63
N PHE A 79 0.25 5.01 6.79
CA PHE A 79 -0.80 4.82 5.79
C PHE A 79 -0.49 5.49 4.45
N HIS A 80 0.07 6.71 4.46
CA HIS A 80 0.52 7.37 3.23
C HIS A 80 1.70 6.62 2.58
N GLY A 81 2.60 6.04 3.37
CA GLY A 81 3.68 5.19 2.87
C GLY A 81 3.12 3.97 2.12
N LEU A 82 2.18 3.25 2.74
CA LEU A 82 1.52 2.10 2.11
C LEU A 82 0.75 2.51 0.85
N LYS A 83 0.01 3.61 0.91
CA LYS A 83 -0.72 4.12 -0.26
C LYS A 83 0.22 4.43 -1.42
N LYS A 84 1.40 5.01 -1.17
CA LYS A 84 2.39 5.24 -2.22
C LYS A 84 2.80 3.93 -2.87
N LEU A 85 3.19 2.93 -2.08
CA LEU A 85 3.59 1.61 -2.58
C LEU A 85 2.51 0.99 -3.48
N VAL A 86 1.25 0.98 -3.02
CA VAL A 86 0.12 0.40 -3.78
C VAL A 86 -0.25 1.22 -5.02
N THR A 87 -0.02 2.53 -5.02
CA THR A 87 -0.42 3.42 -6.13
C THR A 87 0.71 3.75 -7.09
N THR A 88 1.95 3.30 -6.83
CA THR A 88 3.09 3.47 -7.73
C THR A 88 3.39 2.14 -8.45
N PRO A 89 2.65 1.80 -9.51
CA PRO A 89 3.01 0.66 -10.34
C PRO A 89 4.37 0.91 -11.00
N PHE A 90 5.10 -0.17 -11.30
CA PHE A 90 6.32 -0.07 -12.10
C PHE A 90 6.00 0.61 -13.44
N PRO A 91 6.87 1.49 -13.95
CA PRO A 91 6.62 2.15 -15.22
C PRO A 91 6.52 1.11 -16.33
N PHE A 92 5.36 1.03 -16.98
CA PHE A 92 5.08 0.07 -18.06
C PHE A 92 6.19 -0.01 -19.14
N PRO A 93 6.79 1.10 -19.61
CA PRO A 93 7.88 1.02 -20.60
C PRO A 93 9.10 0.25 -20.11
N LEU A 94 9.38 0.27 -18.80
CA LEU A 94 10.54 -0.42 -18.23
C LEU A 94 10.35 -1.94 -18.28
N VAL A 95 9.17 -2.41 -17.87
CA VAL A 95 8.79 -3.84 -17.96
C VAL A 95 8.78 -4.29 -19.43
N GLN A 96 8.19 -3.49 -20.32
CA GLN A 96 8.15 -3.80 -21.74
C GLN A 96 9.54 -3.92 -22.38
N MET A 97 10.45 -2.98 -22.07
CA MET A 97 11.82 -3.02 -22.58
C MET A 97 12.60 -4.20 -22.00
N GLY A 98 12.47 -4.48 -20.70
CA GLY A 98 13.08 -5.64 -20.05
C GLY A 98 12.68 -6.95 -20.71
N ARG A 99 11.38 -7.17 -20.89
CA ARG A 99 10.84 -8.35 -21.57
C ARG A 99 11.32 -8.45 -23.03
N THR A 100 11.39 -7.33 -23.74
CA THR A 100 11.90 -7.29 -25.12
C THR A 100 13.37 -7.70 -25.20
N PHE A 101 14.23 -7.20 -24.30
CA PHE A 101 15.64 -7.60 -24.25
C PHE A 101 15.81 -9.08 -23.94
N LEU A 102 15.01 -9.60 -23.01
CA LEU A 102 15.03 -11.02 -22.64
C LEU A 102 14.62 -11.92 -23.80
N PHE A 103 13.60 -11.52 -24.58
CA PHE A 103 13.22 -12.22 -25.80
C PHE A 103 14.32 -12.19 -26.87
N VAL A 104 14.93 -11.03 -27.11
CA VAL A 104 16.04 -10.91 -28.08
C VAL A 104 17.23 -11.76 -27.64
N TYR A 105 17.58 -11.77 -26.36
CA TYR A 105 18.67 -12.57 -25.82
C TYR A 105 18.41 -14.08 -25.98
N THR A 106 17.25 -14.57 -25.55
CA THR A 106 16.89 -15.99 -25.65
C THR A 106 16.78 -16.46 -27.10
N TYR A 107 16.32 -15.60 -28.02
CA TYR A 107 16.24 -15.92 -29.45
C TYR A 107 17.60 -15.91 -30.15
N THR A 108 18.53 -15.04 -29.74
CA THR A 108 19.88 -14.99 -30.33
C THR A 108 20.84 -16.04 -29.77
N LEU A 109 20.60 -16.52 -28.54
CA LEU A 109 21.37 -17.55 -27.87
C LEU A 109 21.62 -18.83 -28.70
N PRO A 110 20.63 -19.47 -29.35
CA PRO A 110 20.86 -20.68 -30.15
C PRO A 110 21.81 -20.43 -31.34
N PHE A 111 21.75 -19.27 -31.98
CA PHE A 111 22.64 -18.93 -33.09
C PHE A 111 24.07 -18.74 -32.63
N ALA A 112 24.27 -18.13 -31.45
CA ALA A 112 25.59 -18.00 -30.85
C ALA A 112 26.21 -19.36 -30.52
N LEU A 113 25.44 -20.26 -29.88
CA LEU A 113 25.92 -21.58 -29.48
C LEU A 113 26.14 -22.53 -30.65
N ALA A 114 25.35 -22.42 -31.72
CA ALA A 114 25.51 -23.24 -32.92
C ALA A 114 26.89 -23.06 -33.58
N HIS A 115 27.51 -21.89 -33.42
CA HIS A 115 28.86 -21.64 -33.94
C HIS A 115 29.95 -22.09 -32.96
N SER A 116 29.71 -22.01 -31.65
CA SER A 116 30.73 -22.26 -30.62
C SER A 116 30.83 -23.71 -30.15
N MET A 117 29.74 -24.48 -30.21
CA MET A 117 29.70 -25.85 -29.67
C MET A 117 29.51 -26.90 -30.76
N HIS A 118 30.46 -27.84 -30.83
CA HIS A 118 30.38 -28.99 -31.73
C HIS A 118 29.49 -30.12 -31.20
N HIS A 119 29.09 -30.08 -29.92
CA HIS A 119 28.24 -31.11 -29.29
C HIS A 119 26.78 -30.61 -29.13
N PRO A 120 25.84 -31.05 -29.98
CA PRO A 120 24.49 -30.48 -30.04
C PRO A 120 23.67 -30.71 -28.76
N LEU A 121 23.84 -31.86 -28.10
CA LEU A 121 23.15 -32.14 -26.83
C LEU A 121 23.62 -31.21 -25.69
N GLY A 122 24.90 -30.82 -25.70
CA GLY A 122 25.44 -29.90 -24.69
C GLY A 122 24.90 -28.49 -24.87
N ALA A 123 24.84 -28.02 -26.13
CA ALA A 123 24.24 -26.75 -26.48
C ALA A 123 22.74 -26.69 -26.09
N MET A 124 21.97 -27.75 -26.36
CA MET A 124 20.55 -27.80 -26.00
C MET A 124 20.31 -27.69 -24.49
N LEU A 125 21.08 -28.42 -23.67
CA LEU A 125 20.98 -28.33 -22.22
C LEU A 125 21.34 -26.94 -21.71
N MET A 126 22.40 -26.33 -22.26
CA MET A 126 22.83 -25.00 -21.85
C MET A 126 21.78 -23.93 -22.21
N ILE A 127 21.19 -23.99 -23.40
CA ILE A 127 20.09 -23.12 -23.82
C ILE A 127 18.90 -23.28 -22.87
N PHE A 128 18.54 -24.52 -22.51
CA PHE A 128 17.46 -24.80 -21.58
C PHE A 128 17.70 -24.14 -20.22
N PHE A 129 18.86 -24.36 -19.59
CA PHE A 129 19.16 -23.79 -18.27
C PHE A 129 19.22 -22.26 -18.28
N ILE A 130 19.85 -21.66 -19.29
CA ILE A 130 19.93 -20.20 -19.42
C ILE A 130 18.53 -19.62 -19.61
N THR A 131 17.73 -20.18 -20.52
CA THR A 131 16.38 -19.68 -20.81
C THR A 131 15.46 -19.86 -19.62
N TYR A 132 15.51 -21.02 -18.95
CA TYR A 132 14.76 -21.28 -17.72
C TYR A 132 15.14 -20.30 -16.61
N GLY A 133 16.43 -20.02 -16.42
CA GLY A 133 16.91 -19.06 -15.43
C GLY A 133 16.39 -17.64 -15.69
N TYR A 134 16.53 -17.13 -16.93
CA TYR A 134 16.08 -15.77 -17.25
C TYR A 134 14.56 -15.63 -17.28
N LEU A 135 13.83 -16.56 -17.90
CA LEU A 135 12.36 -16.52 -17.90
C LEU A 135 11.77 -16.72 -16.50
N GLY A 136 12.38 -17.61 -15.70
CA GLY A 136 12.00 -17.80 -14.31
C GLY A 136 12.24 -16.54 -13.48
N LEU A 137 13.36 -15.85 -13.69
CA LEU A 137 13.65 -14.58 -13.01
C LEU A 137 12.63 -13.49 -13.38
N GLU A 138 12.26 -13.38 -14.65
CA GLU A 138 11.21 -12.44 -15.11
C GLU A 138 9.85 -12.78 -14.48
N TYR A 139 9.51 -14.07 -14.38
CA TYR A 139 8.27 -14.51 -13.73
C TYR A 139 8.23 -14.13 -12.25
N VAL A 140 9.32 -14.42 -11.52
CA VAL A 140 9.44 -14.05 -10.10
C VAL A 140 9.40 -12.52 -9.92
N ALA A 141 9.99 -11.76 -10.83
CA ALA A 141 9.94 -10.30 -10.78
C ALA A 141 8.52 -9.75 -10.96
N MET A 142 7.70 -10.38 -11.81
CA MET A 142 6.28 -10.00 -11.96
C MET A 142 5.48 -10.30 -10.70
N GLU A 143 5.68 -11.46 -10.08
CA GLU A 143 5.00 -11.82 -8.82
C GLU A 143 5.36 -10.85 -7.69
N LEU A 144 6.62 -10.42 -7.61
CA LEU A 144 7.08 -9.50 -6.56
C LEU A 144 6.61 -8.05 -6.75
N ASP A 145 6.04 -7.69 -7.91
CA ASP A 145 5.60 -6.32 -8.20
C ASP A 145 4.24 -6.00 -7.54
N ASP A 146 3.40 -7.01 -7.26
CA ASP A 146 2.11 -6.85 -6.59
C ASP A 146 1.98 -7.67 -5.29
N PRO A 147 2.74 -7.33 -4.22
CA PRO A 147 2.82 -8.14 -3.00
C PRO A 147 1.53 -8.16 -2.14
N PHE A 148 0.53 -7.36 -2.49
CA PHE A 148 -0.76 -7.25 -1.78
C PHE A 148 -1.92 -7.80 -2.62
N GLY A 149 -1.61 -8.62 -3.62
CA GLY A 149 -2.57 -9.29 -4.48
C GLY A 149 -3.26 -10.47 -3.79
N ASP A 150 -3.76 -11.38 -4.62
CA ASP A 150 -4.46 -12.61 -4.19
C ASP A 150 -3.63 -13.88 -4.50
N ASP A 151 -2.35 -13.74 -4.86
CA ASP A 151 -1.50 -14.86 -5.21
C ASP A 151 -1.05 -15.64 -3.95
N PRO A 152 -0.72 -16.94 -4.09
CA PRO A 152 -0.37 -17.78 -2.93
C PRO A 152 0.86 -17.31 -2.13
N ASN A 153 1.71 -16.47 -2.73
CA ASN A 153 2.92 -15.94 -2.13
C ASN A 153 2.80 -14.47 -1.69
N ASP A 154 1.60 -13.89 -1.79
CA ASP A 154 1.33 -12.52 -1.34
C ASP A 154 1.14 -12.43 0.17
N PHE A 155 1.15 -11.20 0.68
CA PHE A 155 0.91 -10.95 2.10
C PHE A 155 -0.56 -11.20 2.48
N ASP A 156 -0.78 -11.99 3.54
CA ASP A 156 -2.12 -12.19 4.11
C ASP A 156 -2.56 -10.97 4.95
N ASP A 157 -3.00 -9.93 4.26
CA ASP A 157 -3.48 -8.68 4.86
C ASP A 157 -4.70 -8.91 5.78
N LEU A 158 -5.59 -9.85 5.41
CA LEU A 158 -6.80 -10.18 6.16
C LEU A 158 -6.46 -10.93 7.46
N GLY A 159 -5.51 -11.86 7.41
CA GLY A 159 -4.98 -12.54 8.58
C GLY A 159 -4.30 -11.57 9.52
N LEU A 160 -3.48 -10.66 8.99
CA LEU A 160 -2.78 -9.65 9.80
C LEU A 160 -3.76 -8.72 10.53
N ALA A 161 -4.85 -8.32 9.87
CA ALA A 161 -5.90 -7.53 10.49
C ALA A 161 -6.61 -8.29 11.63
N ARG A 162 -6.77 -9.61 11.50
CA ARG A 162 -7.47 -10.46 12.49
C ARG A 162 -6.64 -10.76 13.73
N VAL A 163 -5.33 -10.99 13.59
CA VAL A 163 -4.44 -11.37 14.72
C VAL A 163 -4.43 -10.31 15.83
N ARG A 164 -4.54 -9.03 15.48
CA ARG A 164 -4.48 -7.94 16.47
C ARG A 164 -5.79 -7.71 17.22
N SER A 165 -6.94 -8.12 16.67
CA SER A 165 -8.22 -8.07 17.38
C SER A 165 -8.31 -9.09 18.52
N PHE A 166 -7.57 -10.20 18.45
CA PHE A 166 -7.54 -11.22 19.51
C PHE A 166 -6.63 -10.87 20.69
N LEU A 167 -5.68 -9.93 20.52
CA LEU A 167 -4.70 -9.57 21.55
C LEU A 167 -5.13 -8.39 22.43
N VAL A 168 -6.31 -7.81 22.17
CA VAL A 168 -6.88 -6.64 22.89
C VAL A 168 -8.15 -7.01 23.69
N CYS A 169 -8.53 -8.28 23.70
CA CYS A 169 -9.48 -8.85 24.67
C CYS A 169 -8.74 -9.66 25.73
#